data_AF-A0A957C0P7-F1
#
_entry.id   AF-A0A957C0P7-F1
#
_cell.length_a   1.000
_cell.length_b   1.000
_cell.length_c   1.000
_cell.angle_alpha   90.00
_cell.angle_beta   90.00
_cell.angle_gamma   90.00
#
_symmetry.space_group_name_H-M   'P 1'
#
loop_
_entity.id
_entity.type
_entity.pdbx_description
1 polymer ?
#
loop_
_entity_poly.entity_id
_entity_poly.type
_entity_poly.pdbx_seq_one_letter_code
_entity_poly.pdbx_strand_id
1 'polypeptide(L)'
;GALQRQPAVLLMGSSRGLYVRSRMFTRQPDAFFNAAFSAATVYELRQFADMLAANDALPPVLLLQLDLPDFNGDKQEWRTGFNLPLDAASWEMNTSQLTGGVQTVGQRWTTEPARMMQIVQQNFGAQWPEYGLTIWQHNVSFFVDGSRYNARLTPENISRGIAEHQQELAQRSSRYEAGTTVDETAISHVDHILQLAADQGTQVIGYLPPFQQFIYQELSTADDFAYVPLAQVQLAQVFAAHGFGFYDFSDLDTIGGSDEEMYDGWHGGEQLEMRIVLSLAEAEPDVLSAYVDVSQLTAEIEAVGNPFYYYVERR
;
A
#
# COMPACT_ATOMS: atom_id res chain seq x y z
N GLY A 1 -3.26 3.38 -14.84
CA GLY A 1 -3.34 4.46 -13.83
C GLY A 1 -2.17 5.41 -13.97
N ALA A 2 -1.01 5.05 -13.42
CA ALA A 2 0.21 5.87 -13.40
C ALA A 2 0.63 6.41 -14.78
N LEU A 3 0.79 5.54 -15.80
CA LEU A 3 1.18 5.95 -17.17
C LEU A 3 0.24 7.00 -17.79
N GLN A 4 -1.06 6.91 -17.50
CA GLN A 4 -2.06 7.81 -18.08
C GLN A 4 -2.14 9.15 -17.33
N ARG A 5 -1.92 9.12 -16.01
CA ARG A 5 -2.06 10.30 -15.14
C ARG A 5 -0.79 11.13 -15.03
N GLN A 6 0.39 10.50 -15.18
CA GLN A 6 1.69 11.14 -14.99
C GLN A 6 1.75 11.98 -13.70
N PRO A 7 1.52 11.35 -12.53
CA PRO A 7 1.46 12.06 -11.26
C PRO A 7 2.82 12.68 -10.91
N ALA A 8 2.81 13.77 -10.13
CA ALA A 8 4.01 14.34 -9.56
C ALA A 8 4.57 13.49 -8.40
N VAL A 9 3.65 12.83 -7.65
CA VAL A 9 3.96 11.93 -6.55
C VAL A 9 3.29 10.57 -6.80
N LEU A 10 4.07 9.50 -6.85
CA LEU A 10 3.58 8.13 -6.99
C LEU A 10 3.91 7.34 -5.73
N LEU A 11 2.94 6.64 -5.16
CA LEU A 11 3.19 5.59 -4.18
C LEU A 11 3.29 4.23 -4.86
N MET A 12 4.39 3.52 -4.67
CA MET A 12 4.64 2.16 -5.16
C MET A 12 4.89 1.23 -3.97
N GLY A 13 4.29 0.04 -3.99
CA GLY A 13 4.36 -0.90 -2.87
C GLY A 13 3.27 -1.97 -2.88
N SER A 14 3.09 -2.60 -1.71
CA SER A 14 2.08 -3.64 -1.46
C SER A 14 0.81 -3.09 -0.84
N SER A 15 -0.18 -3.98 -0.64
CA SER A 15 -1.52 -3.65 -0.16
C SER A 15 -1.60 -2.82 1.13
N ARG A 16 -0.53 -2.73 1.91
CA ARG A 16 -0.46 -1.91 3.13
C ARG A 16 -0.65 -0.42 2.83
N GLY A 17 -0.13 0.09 1.72
CA GLY A 17 -0.24 1.50 1.34
C GLY A 17 -1.55 1.87 0.66
N LEU A 18 -2.51 0.95 0.54
CA LEU A 18 -3.76 1.19 -0.20
C LEU A 18 -4.69 2.21 0.47
N TYR A 19 -4.44 2.58 1.72
CA TYR A 19 -5.22 3.57 2.45
C TYR A 19 -4.63 4.99 2.36
N VAL A 20 -3.45 5.15 1.75
CA VAL A 20 -2.91 6.47 1.40
C VAL A 20 -3.81 7.10 0.33
N ARG A 21 -4.47 8.20 0.68
CA ARG A 21 -5.40 8.93 -0.19
C ARG A 21 -4.70 10.11 -0.85
N SER A 22 -5.12 10.46 -2.06
CA SER A 22 -4.79 11.75 -2.69
C SER A 22 -5.04 12.95 -1.79
N ARG A 23 -6.11 12.92 -0.99
CA ARG A 23 -6.45 14.00 -0.04
C ARG A 23 -5.42 14.24 1.05
N MET A 24 -4.55 13.27 1.36
CA MET A 24 -3.44 13.45 2.30
C MET A 24 -2.37 14.40 1.74
N PHE A 25 -2.31 14.57 0.42
CA PHE A 25 -1.49 15.57 -0.27
C PHE A 25 -2.28 16.88 -0.37
N THR A 26 -2.52 17.46 0.81
CA THR A 26 -3.51 18.52 1.06
C THR A 26 -3.34 19.80 0.22
N ARG A 27 -2.15 20.07 -0.32
CA ARG A 27 -1.93 21.21 -1.24
C ARG A 27 -2.26 20.89 -2.69
N GLN A 28 -1.98 19.66 -3.11
CA GLN A 28 -2.08 19.23 -4.51
C GLN A 28 -2.55 17.77 -4.61
N PRO A 29 -3.82 17.47 -4.25
CA PRO A 29 -4.32 16.10 -4.21
C PRO A 29 -4.30 15.42 -5.59
N ASP A 30 -4.55 16.18 -6.66
CA ASP A 30 -4.53 15.66 -8.04
C ASP A 30 -3.13 15.30 -8.55
N ALA A 31 -2.08 15.76 -7.86
CA ALA A 31 -0.70 15.46 -8.22
C ALA A 31 -0.24 14.08 -7.70
N PHE A 32 -1.03 13.43 -6.85
CA PHE A 32 -0.74 12.12 -6.29
C PHE A 32 -1.46 10.98 -7.01
N PHE A 33 -0.80 9.83 -7.11
CA PHE A 33 -1.45 8.57 -7.47
C PHE A 33 -0.95 7.42 -6.58
N ASN A 34 -1.89 6.62 -6.10
CA ASN A 34 -1.62 5.41 -5.33
C ASN A 34 -1.49 4.19 -6.26
N ALA A 35 -0.30 3.62 -6.32
CA ALA A 35 0.00 2.35 -6.97
C ALA A 35 0.56 1.31 -5.96
N ALA A 36 0.13 1.36 -4.69
CA ALA A 36 0.48 0.41 -3.61
C ALA A 36 -0.15 -0.98 -3.80
N PHE A 37 -0.40 -1.41 -5.02
CA PHE A 37 -0.75 -2.80 -5.35
C PHE A 37 -0.19 -3.13 -6.73
N SER A 38 0.95 -2.53 -7.04
CA SER A 38 1.68 -2.71 -8.31
C SER A 38 2.49 -4.00 -8.31
N ALA A 39 2.75 -4.57 -7.12
CA ALA A 39 3.57 -5.75 -6.96
C ALA A 39 3.24 -6.51 -5.66
N ALA A 40 3.47 -7.82 -5.68
CA ALA A 40 3.45 -8.71 -4.52
C ALA A 40 4.86 -8.99 -3.97
N THR A 41 5.93 -8.65 -4.72
CA THR A 41 7.33 -8.83 -4.32
C THR A 41 8.21 -7.66 -4.75
N VAL A 42 9.37 -7.47 -4.12
CA VAL A 42 10.37 -6.48 -4.55
C VAL A 42 10.86 -6.69 -6.00
N TYR A 43 10.89 -7.94 -6.48
CA TYR A 43 11.21 -8.21 -7.89
C TYR A 43 10.16 -7.61 -8.84
N GLU A 44 8.88 -7.76 -8.53
CA GLU A 44 7.78 -7.17 -9.30
C GLU A 44 7.76 -5.64 -9.18
N LEU A 45 8.12 -5.08 -8.01
CA LEU A 45 8.30 -3.63 -7.84
C LEU A 45 9.39 -3.13 -8.81
N ARG A 46 10.50 -3.87 -8.92
CA ARG A 46 11.56 -3.55 -9.88
C ARG A 46 11.06 -3.60 -11.32
N GLN A 47 10.32 -4.65 -11.70
CA GLN A 47 9.77 -4.74 -13.06
C GLN A 47 8.80 -3.59 -13.36
N PHE A 48 8.00 -3.17 -12.37
CA PHE A 48 7.11 -2.03 -12.52
C PHE A 48 7.91 -0.72 -12.69
N ALA A 49 8.98 -0.52 -11.92
CA ALA A 49 9.89 0.61 -12.10
C ALA A 49 10.58 0.61 -13.47
N ASP A 50 11.07 -0.55 -13.94
CA ASP A 50 11.63 -0.72 -15.29
C ASP A 50 10.61 -0.31 -16.36
N MET A 51 9.34 -0.73 -16.21
CA MET A 51 8.26 -0.37 -17.12
C MET A 51 7.99 1.13 -17.13
N LEU A 52 7.93 1.79 -15.97
CA LEU A 52 7.76 3.24 -15.88
C LEU A 52 8.93 3.99 -16.54
N ALA A 53 10.16 3.59 -16.23
CA ALA A 53 11.37 4.17 -16.77
C ALA A 53 11.46 4.03 -18.30
N ALA A 54 11.10 2.87 -18.84
CA ALA A 54 11.08 2.61 -20.28
C ALA A 54 10.02 3.42 -21.05
N ASN A 55 9.01 3.94 -20.34
CA ASN A 55 7.94 4.77 -20.89
C ASN A 55 8.08 6.26 -20.52
N ASP A 56 9.24 6.69 -20.01
CA ASP A 56 9.47 8.07 -19.55
C ASP A 56 8.38 8.56 -18.58
N ALA A 57 7.99 7.67 -17.68
CA ALA A 57 6.83 7.82 -16.79
C ALA A 57 7.19 7.68 -15.31
N LEU A 58 8.48 7.70 -14.95
CA LEU A 58 8.87 7.88 -13.56
C LEU A 58 8.45 9.29 -13.08
N PRO A 59 7.86 9.40 -11.88
CA PRO A 59 7.39 10.68 -11.35
C PRO A 59 8.58 11.52 -10.84
N PRO A 60 8.41 12.84 -10.64
CA PRO A 60 9.33 13.64 -9.85
C PRO A 60 9.60 13.08 -8.44
N VAL A 61 8.57 12.53 -7.77
CA VAL A 61 8.66 11.95 -6.43
C VAL A 61 8.07 10.54 -6.40
N LEU A 62 8.86 9.58 -5.94
CA LEU A 62 8.46 8.19 -5.73
C LEU A 62 8.49 7.85 -4.24
N LEU A 63 7.32 7.58 -3.67
CA LEU A 63 7.20 6.95 -2.36
C LEU A 63 7.31 5.44 -2.56
N LEU A 64 8.33 4.81 -1.97
CA LEU A 64 8.61 3.38 -2.13
C LEU A 64 8.37 2.66 -0.81
N GLN A 65 7.22 2.01 -0.70
CA GLN A 65 6.91 1.15 0.44
C GLN A 65 7.48 -0.26 0.20
N LEU A 66 8.23 -0.76 1.18
CA LEU A 66 8.84 -2.09 1.16
C LEU A 66 8.31 -2.95 2.32
N ASP A 67 8.27 -4.27 2.15
CA ASP A 67 7.80 -5.19 3.18
C ASP A 67 8.92 -6.12 3.67
N LEU A 68 9.12 -6.17 4.98
CA LEU A 68 10.21 -6.96 5.59
C LEU A 68 10.25 -8.43 5.13
N PRO A 69 9.14 -9.17 5.02
CA PRO A 69 9.19 -10.56 4.59
C PRO A 69 9.66 -10.80 3.15
N ASP A 70 9.82 -9.77 2.32
CA ASP A 70 10.43 -9.91 1.00
C ASP A 70 11.95 -10.04 1.07
N PHE A 71 12.55 -9.72 2.22
CA PHE A 71 14.00 -9.75 2.46
C PHE A 71 14.45 -10.97 3.27
N ASN A 72 13.56 -11.94 3.53
CA ASN A 72 13.95 -13.19 4.17
C ASN A 72 14.68 -14.11 3.17
N GLY A 73 15.98 -14.31 3.37
CA GLY A 73 16.85 -15.15 2.54
C GLY A 73 16.60 -16.65 2.67
N ASP A 74 15.96 -17.09 3.75
CA ASP A 74 15.64 -18.50 4.04
C ASP A 74 14.23 -18.88 3.56
N LYS A 75 13.47 -17.92 3.02
CA LYS A 75 12.09 -18.06 2.57
C LYS A 75 11.97 -19.02 1.39
N GLN A 76 11.02 -19.95 1.45
CA GLN A 76 10.89 -21.00 0.42
C GLN A 76 9.76 -20.75 -0.59
N GLU A 77 8.68 -20.06 -0.19
CA GLU A 77 7.42 -20.15 -0.95
C GLU A 77 7.14 -18.97 -1.89
N TRP A 78 7.66 -17.76 -1.62
CA TRP A 78 7.17 -16.54 -2.27
C TRP A 78 7.93 -16.13 -3.55
N ARG A 79 8.99 -16.85 -3.93
CA ARG A 79 9.83 -16.49 -5.09
C ARG A 79 9.18 -16.72 -6.46
N THR A 80 7.94 -17.20 -6.54
CA THR A 80 7.32 -17.65 -7.81
C THR A 80 5.86 -17.26 -8.06
N GLY A 81 5.24 -16.45 -7.19
CA GLY A 81 3.77 -16.30 -7.13
C GLY A 81 3.11 -15.53 -8.28
N PHE A 82 3.71 -14.46 -8.81
CA PHE A 82 3.11 -13.66 -9.87
C PHE A 82 4.14 -13.32 -10.97
N ASN A 83 4.74 -14.35 -11.58
CA ASN A 83 5.32 -14.21 -12.93
C ASN A 83 4.20 -14.03 -13.98
N LEU A 84 3.36 -13.00 -13.82
CA LEU A 84 2.52 -12.52 -14.89
C LEU A 84 3.46 -11.79 -15.86
N PRO A 85 3.60 -12.22 -17.12
CA PRO A 85 4.36 -11.44 -18.08
C PRO A 85 3.72 -10.05 -18.14
N LEU A 86 4.46 -9.02 -17.68
CA LEU A 86 4.10 -7.61 -17.83
C LEU A 86 4.29 -7.18 -19.28
N ASP A 87 3.70 -7.90 -20.24
CA ASP A 87 3.52 -7.37 -21.58
C ASP A 87 2.29 -6.46 -21.59
N ALA A 88 2.35 -5.34 -22.30
CA ALA A 88 1.21 -4.44 -22.42
C ALA A 88 -0.01 -5.14 -23.09
N ALA A 89 0.21 -6.26 -23.77
CA ALA A 89 -0.80 -7.06 -24.45
C ALA A 89 -1.69 -7.89 -23.48
N SER A 90 -1.16 -8.34 -22.35
CA SER A 90 -1.91 -9.11 -21.33
C SER A 90 -2.89 -8.26 -20.52
N TRP A 91 -2.78 -6.93 -20.60
CA TRP A 91 -3.68 -5.97 -19.96
C TRP A 91 -4.79 -5.47 -20.88
N GLU A 92 -4.89 -5.95 -22.13
CA GLU A 92 -6.14 -5.78 -22.89
C GLU A 92 -7.25 -6.55 -22.14
N MET A 93 -8.18 -5.80 -21.54
CA MET A 93 -9.39 -6.36 -20.91
C MET A 93 -10.06 -7.31 -21.90
N ASN A 94 -9.87 -8.62 -21.71
CA ASN A 94 -10.48 -9.60 -22.59
C ASN A 94 -12.00 -9.51 -22.39
N THR A 95 -12.75 -9.55 -23.50
CA THR A 95 -14.21 -9.65 -23.53
C THR A 95 -14.79 -10.65 -22.50
N SER A 96 -14.07 -11.71 -22.15
CA SER A 96 -14.46 -12.66 -21.08
C SER A 96 -14.52 -12.04 -19.67
N GLN A 97 -13.59 -11.15 -19.30
CA GLN A 97 -13.59 -10.46 -18.01
C GLN A 97 -14.71 -9.42 -17.94
N LEU A 98 -14.94 -8.69 -19.04
CA LEU A 98 -16.06 -7.74 -19.18
C LEU A 98 -17.42 -8.46 -19.10
N THR A 99 -17.58 -9.57 -19.82
CA THR A 99 -18.82 -10.35 -19.80
C THR A 99 -19.06 -11.01 -18.45
N GLY A 100 -18.03 -11.51 -17.76
CA GLY A 100 -18.15 -12.03 -16.39
C GLY A 100 -18.59 -10.99 -15.37
N GLY A 101 -18.05 -9.76 -15.47
CA GLY A 101 -18.48 -8.62 -14.64
C GLY A 101 -19.96 -8.28 -14.86
N VAL A 102 -20.38 -8.19 -16.13
CA VAL A 102 -21.78 -7.90 -16.51
C VAL A 102 -22.73 -9.02 -16.08
N GLN A 103 -22.35 -10.29 -16.27
CA GLN A 103 -23.17 -11.44 -15.86
C GLN A 103 -23.38 -11.48 -14.35
N THR A 104 -22.34 -11.21 -13.57
CA THR A 104 -22.42 -11.23 -12.11
C THR A 104 -23.28 -10.08 -11.57
N VAL A 105 -23.16 -8.87 -12.15
CA VAL A 105 -24.07 -7.75 -11.84
C VAL A 105 -25.50 -8.12 -12.20
N GLY A 106 -25.73 -8.70 -13.38
CA GLY A 106 -27.04 -9.18 -13.83
C GLY A 106 -27.64 -10.24 -12.89
N GLN A 107 -26.83 -11.21 -12.45
CA GLN A 107 -27.27 -12.22 -11.48
C GLN A 107 -27.70 -11.58 -10.16
N ARG A 108 -26.94 -10.62 -9.61
CA ARG A 108 -27.31 -9.94 -8.36
C ARG A 108 -28.57 -9.10 -8.48
N TRP A 109 -28.82 -8.48 -9.63
CA TRP A 109 -30.11 -7.84 -9.91
C TRP A 109 -31.28 -8.81 -9.84
N THR A 110 -31.08 -10.08 -10.18
CA THR A 110 -32.12 -11.11 -10.12
C THR A 110 -32.25 -11.77 -8.74
N THR A 111 -31.15 -11.97 -8.01
CA THR A 111 -31.13 -12.72 -6.75
C THR A 111 -31.24 -11.83 -5.51
N GLU A 112 -30.74 -10.59 -5.59
CA GLU A 112 -30.70 -9.64 -4.46
C GLU A 112 -31.27 -8.25 -4.87
N PRO A 113 -32.46 -8.16 -5.48
CA PRO A 113 -32.97 -6.92 -6.08
C PRO A 113 -33.17 -5.79 -5.08
N ALA A 114 -33.59 -6.08 -3.85
CA ALA A 114 -33.77 -5.06 -2.80
C ALA A 114 -32.44 -4.44 -2.36
N ARG A 115 -31.38 -5.26 -2.27
CA ARG A 115 -30.02 -4.81 -1.97
C ARG A 115 -29.47 -3.97 -3.12
N MET A 116 -29.67 -4.41 -4.35
CA MET A 116 -29.28 -3.65 -5.54
C MET A 116 -30.02 -2.31 -5.61
N MET A 117 -31.32 -2.27 -5.30
CA MET A 117 -32.09 -1.03 -5.26
C MET A 117 -31.68 -0.11 -4.10
N GLN A 118 -31.35 -0.64 -2.92
CA GLN A 118 -30.81 0.16 -1.82
C GLN A 118 -29.48 0.80 -2.21
N ILE A 119 -28.59 0.04 -2.86
CA ILE A 119 -27.29 0.54 -3.33
C ILE A 119 -27.47 1.56 -4.48
N VAL A 120 -28.38 1.32 -5.43
CA VAL A 120 -28.73 2.28 -6.49
C VAL A 120 -29.33 3.55 -5.90
N GLN A 121 -30.23 3.45 -4.93
CA GLN A 121 -30.83 4.61 -4.26
C GLN A 121 -29.80 5.40 -3.44
N GLN A 122 -28.86 4.71 -2.78
CA GLN A 122 -27.74 5.33 -2.09
C GLN A 122 -26.78 6.06 -3.06
N ASN A 123 -26.64 5.61 -4.31
CA ASN A 123 -25.68 6.15 -5.27
C ASN A 123 -26.27 7.08 -6.37
N PHE A 124 -27.57 7.00 -6.67
CA PHE A 124 -28.24 7.93 -7.59
C PHE A 124 -28.88 9.13 -6.87
N GLY A 125 -29.02 9.06 -5.54
CA GLY A 125 -29.38 10.19 -4.69
C GLY A 125 -28.18 10.95 -4.10
N ALA A 126 -26.96 10.41 -4.22
CA ALA A 126 -25.76 11.02 -3.67
C ALA A 126 -24.64 11.09 -4.72
N GLN A 127 -23.75 12.07 -4.58
CA GLN A 127 -22.62 12.36 -5.47
C GLN A 127 -21.50 11.29 -5.43
N TRP A 128 -21.76 10.04 -5.84
CA TRP A 128 -20.80 8.93 -5.76
C TRP A 128 -20.32 8.42 -7.14
N PRO A 129 -19.66 9.25 -7.98
CA PRO A 129 -19.13 8.81 -9.28
C PRO A 129 -17.81 7.99 -9.19
N GLU A 130 -17.29 7.70 -8.00
CA GLU A 130 -15.91 7.22 -7.80
C GLU A 130 -15.75 5.72 -7.50
N TYR A 131 -16.84 4.95 -7.43
CA TYR A 131 -16.78 3.53 -7.10
C TYR A 131 -16.98 2.65 -8.33
N GLY A 132 -16.03 1.75 -8.59
CA GLY A 132 -16.09 0.80 -9.70
C GLY A 132 -17.17 -0.28 -9.50
N LEU A 133 -17.51 -0.99 -10.58
CA LEU A 133 -18.49 -2.08 -10.57
C LEU A 133 -18.13 -3.25 -9.63
N THR A 134 -16.92 -3.29 -9.08
CA THR A 134 -16.43 -4.30 -8.12
C THR A 134 -17.02 -4.15 -6.72
N ILE A 135 -17.44 -2.94 -6.30
CA ILE A 135 -18.11 -2.76 -4.99
C ILE A 135 -19.39 -3.59 -4.90
N TRP A 136 -20.09 -3.73 -6.04
CA TRP A 136 -21.33 -4.48 -6.22
C TRP A 136 -21.16 -5.99 -6.05
N GLN A 137 -19.93 -6.50 -6.16
CA GLN A 137 -19.62 -7.93 -6.09
C GLN A 137 -18.88 -8.28 -4.79
N HIS A 138 -17.94 -7.44 -4.37
CA HIS A 138 -16.99 -7.80 -3.32
C HIS A 138 -16.99 -6.87 -2.10
N ASN A 139 -17.83 -5.82 -2.03
CA ASN A 139 -17.76 -4.78 -0.98
C ASN A 139 -16.36 -4.13 -0.88
N VAL A 140 -15.61 -4.14 -1.97
CA VAL A 140 -14.26 -3.57 -2.10
C VAL A 140 -14.21 -2.82 -3.42
N SER A 141 -13.62 -1.64 -3.43
CA SER A 141 -13.39 -0.84 -4.65
C SER A 141 -12.06 -0.11 -4.57
N PHE A 142 -11.58 0.34 -5.72
CA PHE A 142 -10.56 1.36 -5.80
C PHE A 142 -11.21 2.71 -6.16
N PHE A 143 -10.68 3.78 -5.59
CA PHE A 143 -10.98 5.15 -5.96
C PHE A 143 -10.21 5.54 -7.23
N VAL A 144 -10.56 6.70 -7.81
CA VAL A 144 -9.91 7.22 -9.02
C VAL A 144 -8.43 7.53 -8.81
N ASP A 145 -8.01 7.80 -7.57
CA ASP A 145 -6.61 8.02 -7.18
C ASP A 145 -5.83 6.71 -6.96
N GLY A 146 -6.45 5.55 -7.18
CA GLY A 146 -5.84 4.23 -7.02
C GLY A 146 -5.90 3.66 -5.60
N SER A 147 -6.36 4.43 -4.61
CA SER A 147 -6.48 3.97 -3.23
C SER A 147 -7.72 3.08 -3.02
N ARG A 148 -7.76 2.24 -1.98
CA ARG A 148 -8.80 1.22 -1.76
C ARG A 148 -9.84 1.58 -0.71
N TYR A 149 -11.11 1.31 -1.00
CA TYR A 149 -12.20 1.25 -0.02
C TYR A 149 -12.58 -0.20 0.31
N ASN A 150 -12.84 -0.51 1.59
CA ASN A 150 -13.21 -1.85 2.03
C ASN A 150 -14.41 -1.86 3.00
N ALA A 151 -15.62 -1.95 2.46
CA ALA A 151 -16.85 -2.03 3.28
C ALA A 151 -16.93 -3.27 4.21
N ARG A 152 -15.90 -4.14 4.26
CA ARG A 152 -15.82 -5.30 5.16
C ARG A 152 -15.11 -5.02 6.48
N LEU A 153 -14.64 -3.80 6.77
CA LEU A 153 -14.01 -3.46 8.06
C LEU A 153 -15.05 -3.36 9.18
N THR A 154 -15.52 -4.51 9.63
CA THR A 154 -16.41 -4.67 10.79
C THR A 154 -15.60 -5.17 11.98
N PRO A 155 -16.02 -4.92 13.23
CA PRO A 155 -15.31 -5.43 14.41
C PRO A 155 -15.05 -6.94 14.34
N GLU A 156 -16.02 -7.72 13.88
CA GLU A 156 -15.87 -9.18 13.71
C GLU A 156 -14.77 -9.56 12.70
N ASN A 157 -14.74 -8.91 11.54
CA ASN A 157 -13.73 -9.19 10.53
C ASN A 157 -12.33 -8.74 10.97
N ILE A 158 -12.24 -7.61 11.71
CA ILE A 158 -10.98 -7.12 12.28
C ILE A 158 -10.46 -8.14 13.30
N SER A 159 -11.28 -8.56 14.26
CA SER A 159 -10.89 -9.57 15.25
C SER A 159 -10.48 -10.89 14.61
N ARG A 160 -11.18 -11.31 13.53
CA ARG A 160 -10.77 -12.51 12.77
C ARG A 160 -9.42 -12.32 12.10
N GLY A 161 -9.19 -11.19 11.43
CA GLY A 161 -7.91 -10.89 10.78
C GLY A 161 -6.74 -10.89 11.78
N ILE A 162 -6.91 -10.26 12.94
CA ILE A 162 -5.90 -10.28 14.01
C ILE A 162 -5.61 -11.72 14.45
N ALA A 163 -6.64 -12.54 14.68
CA ALA A 163 -6.47 -13.93 15.09
C ALA A 163 -5.78 -14.79 14.01
N GLU A 164 -6.07 -14.54 12.73
CA GLU A 164 -5.38 -15.17 11.60
C GLU A 164 -3.87 -14.84 11.62
N HIS A 165 -3.51 -13.57 11.80
CA HIS A 165 -2.10 -13.17 11.89
C HIS A 165 -1.40 -13.71 13.14
N GLN A 166 -2.07 -13.79 14.29
CA GLN A 166 -1.53 -14.45 15.49
C GLN A 166 -1.23 -15.93 15.22
N GLN A 167 -2.12 -16.62 14.51
CA GLN A 167 -1.92 -18.01 14.14
C GLN A 167 -0.77 -18.17 13.14
N GLU A 168 -0.71 -17.36 12.07
CA GLU A 168 0.37 -17.39 11.08
C GLU A 168 1.72 -17.16 11.74
N LEU A 169 1.80 -16.17 12.65
CA LEU A 169 3.00 -15.85 13.41
C LEU A 169 3.39 -17.02 14.32
N ALA A 170 2.47 -17.59 15.10
CA ALA A 170 2.78 -18.72 15.98
C ALA A 170 3.25 -19.97 15.20
N GLN A 171 2.79 -20.14 13.95
CA GLN A 171 3.11 -21.27 13.10
C GLN A 171 4.34 -21.05 12.20
N ARG A 172 4.94 -19.84 12.22
CA ARG A 172 6.07 -19.46 11.36
C ARG A 172 5.76 -19.70 9.87
N SER A 173 4.58 -19.27 9.45
CA SER A 173 4.02 -19.61 8.14
C SER A 173 3.57 -18.38 7.35
N SER A 174 3.34 -18.57 6.05
CA SER A 174 2.87 -17.53 5.13
C SER A 174 3.79 -16.29 5.12
N ARG A 175 3.39 -15.20 5.77
CA ARG A 175 4.15 -13.93 5.81
C ARG A 175 5.19 -13.90 6.93
N TYR A 176 5.09 -14.82 7.89
CA TYR A 176 5.98 -14.89 9.05
C TYR A 176 6.84 -16.15 9.01
N GLU A 177 7.34 -16.53 7.83
CA GLU A 177 8.34 -17.58 7.70
C GLU A 177 9.60 -17.18 8.49
N ALA A 178 10.10 -18.11 9.30
CA ALA A 178 11.36 -17.95 10.01
C ALA A 178 12.52 -17.74 9.02
N GLY A 179 13.51 -16.97 9.44
CA GLY A 179 14.73 -16.73 8.70
C GLY A 179 15.78 -16.02 9.53
N THR A 180 17.03 -16.23 9.15
CA THR A 180 18.20 -15.66 9.82
C THR A 180 19.14 -14.95 8.86
N THR A 181 18.90 -15.08 7.56
CA THR A 181 19.70 -14.48 6.50
C THR A 181 18.86 -13.49 5.69
N VAL A 182 19.50 -12.44 5.18
CA VAL A 182 18.86 -11.46 4.29
C VAL A 182 18.94 -11.96 2.86
N ASP A 183 17.86 -11.79 2.09
CA ASP A 183 17.86 -12.02 0.64
C ASP A 183 18.60 -10.88 -0.08
N GLU A 184 19.89 -11.08 -0.32
CA GLU A 184 20.74 -10.15 -1.06
C GLU A 184 20.23 -9.88 -2.49
N THR A 185 19.45 -10.80 -3.08
CA THR A 185 18.83 -10.57 -4.39
C THR A 185 17.70 -9.54 -4.28
N ALA A 186 16.89 -9.61 -3.21
CA ALA A 186 15.85 -8.61 -2.96
C ALA A 186 16.46 -7.22 -2.72
N ILE A 187 17.57 -7.14 -1.98
CA ILE A 187 18.32 -5.89 -1.78
C ILE A 187 18.83 -5.35 -3.12
N SER A 188 19.38 -6.20 -3.99
CA SER A 188 19.82 -5.78 -5.33
C SER A 188 18.68 -5.25 -6.22
N HIS A 189 17.45 -5.72 -6.01
CA HIS A 189 16.29 -5.19 -6.72
C HIS A 189 15.90 -3.80 -6.24
N VAL A 190 15.99 -3.52 -4.93
CA VAL A 190 15.85 -2.16 -4.39
C VAL A 190 16.94 -1.25 -4.96
N ASP A 191 18.20 -1.68 -4.88
CA ASP A 191 19.36 -0.94 -5.42
C ASP A 191 19.14 -0.52 -6.90
N HIS A 192 18.64 -1.45 -7.72
CA HIS A 192 18.30 -1.17 -9.11
C HIS A 192 17.20 -0.12 -9.27
N ILE A 193 16.14 -0.18 -8.47
CA ILE A 193 15.05 0.84 -8.50
C ILE A 193 15.62 2.22 -8.16
N LEU A 194 16.48 2.30 -7.14
CA LEU A 194 17.10 3.56 -6.71
C LEU A 194 18.05 4.11 -7.79
N GLN A 195 18.86 3.25 -8.42
CA GLN A 195 19.72 3.67 -9.52
C GLN A 195 18.91 4.22 -10.70
N LEU A 196 17.81 3.55 -11.09
CA LEU A 196 16.92 4.04 -12.15
C LEU A 196 16.33 5.42 -11.82
N ALA A 197 15.89 5.59 -10.58
CA ALA A 197 15.34 6.86 -10.12
C ALA A 197 16.39 7.97 -10.17
N ALA A 198 17.62 7.70 -9.68
CA ALA A 198 18.73 8.65 -9.73
C ALA A 198 19.09 9.04 -11.18
N ASP A 199 19.16 8.06 -12.09
CA ASP A 199 19.48 8.28 -13.50
C ASP A 199 18.44 9.16 -14.22
N GLN A 200 17.17 9.11 -13.78
CA GLN A 200 16.07 9.89 -14.34
C GLN A 200 15.68 11.13 -13.50
N GLY A 201 16.45 11.45 -12.45
CA GLY A 201 16.19 12.61 -11.60
C GLY A 201 14.89 12.53 -10.77
N THR A 202 14.42 11.31 -10.50
CA THR A 202 13.31 11.03 -9.58
C THR A 202 13.82 11.02 -8.15
N GLN A 203 13.17 11.78 -7.27
CA GLN A 203 13.43 11.71 -5.82
C GLN A 203 12.71 10.51 -5.23
N VAL A 204 13.44 9.62 -4.55
CA VAL A 204 12.85 8.48 -3.84
C VAL A 204 12.79 8.75 -2.35
N ILE A 205 11.67 8.39 -1.73
CA ILE A 205 11.50 8.32 -0.28
C ILE A 205 11.04 6.90 0.05
N GLY A 206 11.92 6.09 0.63
CA GLY A 206 11.62 4.72 1.01
C GLY A 206 11.05 4.62 2.42
N TYR A 207 10.16 3.66 2.66
CA TYR A 207 9.74 3.34 4.02
C TYR A 207 9.31 1.89 4.23
N LEU A 208 9.39 1.45 5.48
CA LEU A 208 8.79 0.21 5.96
C LEU A 208 7.50 0.54 6.72
N PRO A 209 6.34 -0.04 6.38
CA PRO A 209 5.08 0.22 7.06
C PRO A 209 4.97 -0.53 8.41
N PRO A 210 4.15 -0.01 9.35
CA PRO A 210 3.97 -0.54 10.70
C PRO A 210 3.19 -1.85 10.76
N PHE A 211 3.56 -2.69 11.72
CA PHE A 211 2.80 -3.89 12.11
C PHE A 211 2.02 -3.62 13.39
N GLN A 212 1.05 -4.48 13.74
CA GLN A 212 0.57 -4.48 15.13
C GLN A 212 1.71 -4.79 16.09
N GLN A 213 1.64 -4.22 17.29
CA GLN A 213 2.80 -4.16 18.17
C GLN A 213 3.32 -5.55 18.56
N PHE A 214 2.41 -6.52 18.78
CA PHE A 214 2.82 -7.89 19.12
C PHE A 214 3.58 -8.58 17.99
N ILE A 215 3.29 -8.25 16.73
CA ILE A 215 4.00 -8.82 15.56
C ILE A 215 5.37 -8.19 15.45
N TYR A 216 5.47 -6.86 15.53
CA TYR A 216 6.76 -6.20 15.46
C TYR A 216 7.70 -6.64 16.59
N GLN A 217 7.18 -6.77 17.81
CA GLN A 217 7.95 -7.28 18.95
C GLN A 217 8.51 -8.68 18.69
N GLU A 218 7.70 -9.59 18.14
CA GLU A 218 8.17 -10.94 17.81
C GLU A 218 9.24 -10.89 16.70
N LEU A 219 8.96 -10.19 15.60
CA LEU A 219 9.86 -10.09 14.44
C LEU A 219 11.20 -9.43 14.77
N SER A 220 11.22 -8.50 15.72
CA SER A 220 12.43 -7.75 16.08
C SER A 220 13.27 -8.42 17.17
N THR A 221 12.70 -9.35 17.96
CA THR A 221 13.39 -9.90 19.14
C THR A 221 13.65 -11.40 19.08
N ALA A 222 12.89 -12.17 18.30
CA ALA A 222 13.06 -13.61 18.23
C ALA A 222 14.23 -13.99 17.30
N ASP A 223 15.06 -14.94 17.76
CA ASP A 223 16.27 -15.37 17.05
C ASP A 223 15.95 -15.97 15.66
N ASP A 224 14.79 -16.59 15.50
CA ASP A 224 14.31 -17.18 14.25
C ASP A 224 13.79 -16.13 13.24
N PHE A 225 13.86 -14.84 13.57
CA PHE A 225 13.60 -13.71 12.67
C PHE A 225 14.81 -12.77 12.54
N ALA A 226 16.03 -13.25 12.83
CA ALA A 226 17.25 -12.42 12.79
C ALA A 226 17.49 -11.70 11.45
N TYR A 227 16.87 -12.12 10.34
CA TYR A 227 16.91 -11.38 9.08
C TYR A 227 16.28 -9.98 9.16
N VAL A 228 15.29 -9.77 10.03
CA VAL A 228 14.52 -8.51 10.12
C VAL A 228 15.42 -7.31 10.46
N PRO A 229 16.12 -7.30 11.61
CA PRO A 229 17.04 -6.20 11.94
C PRO A 229 18.19 -6.07 10.94
N LEU A 230 18.64 -7.17 10.34
CA LEU A 230 19.67 -7.12 9.30
C LEU A 230 19.16 -6.44 8.02
N ALA A 231 17.95 -6.76 7.58
CA ALA A 231 17.32 -6.16 6.40
C ALA A 231 17.05 -4.66 6.61
N GLN A 232 16.58 -4.25 7.79
CA GLN A 232 16.40 -2.84 8.15
C GLN A 232 17.72 -2.05 7.98
N VAL A 233 18.83 -2.59 8.49
CA VAL A 233 20.16 -1.97 8.37
C VAL A 233 20.63 -1.92 6.92
N GLN A 234 20.49 -3.02 6.16
CA GLN A 234 20.91 -3.06 4.76
C GLN A 234 20.09 -2.11 3.87
N LEU A 235 18.78 -2.01 4.10
CA LEU A 235 17.92 -1.06 3.41
C LEU A 235 18.32 0.38 3.70
N ALA A 236 18.56 0.73 4.96
CA ALA A 236 19.05 2.08 5.30
C ALA A 236 20.38 2.39 4.58
N GLN A 237 21.28 1.41 4.49
CA GLN A 237 22.56 1.58 3.79
C GLN A 237 22.40 1.75 2.27
N VAL A 238 21.53 0.97 1.62
CA VAL A 238 21.33 1.05 0.17
C VAL A 238 20.69 2.39 -0.22
N PHE A 239 19.70 2.86 0.53
CA PHE A 239 19.10 4.18 0.30
C PHE A 239 20.10 5.32 0.50
N ALA A 240 20.89 5.26 1.58
CA ALA A 240 21.93 6.25 1.85
C ALA A 240 23.01 6.29 0.76
N ALA A 241 23.36 5.14 0.16
CA ALA A 241 24.33 5.07 -0.93
C ALA A 241 23.88 5.83 -2.19
N HIS A 242 22.57 5.92 -2.43
CA HIS A 242 21.97 6.70 -3.52
C HIS A 242 21.58 8.13 -3.12
N GLY A 243 21.75 8.51 -1.86
CA GLY A 243 21.37 9.83 -1.34
C GLY A 243 19.86 10.02 -1.16
N PHE A 244 19.10 8.94 -1.02
CA PHE A 244 17.66 8.98 -0.77
C PHE A 244 17.32 8.73 0.70
N GLY A 245 16.20 9.28 1.16
CA GLY A 245 15.66 9.05 2.50
C GLY A 245 15.04 7.66 2.65
N PHE A 246 15.26 7.03 3.81
CA PHE A 246 14.63 5.77 4.19
C PHE A 246 14.14 5.83 5.63
N TYR A 247 12.86 5.49 5.84
CA TYR A 247 12.18 5.64 7.10
C TYR A 247 11.58 4.31 7.55
N ASP A 248 12.04 3.81 8.69
CA ASP A 248 11.52 2.58 9.26
C ASP A 248 10.38 2.89 10.23
N PHE A 249 9.14 2.62 9.80
CA PHE A 249 7.94 2.75 10.63
C PHE A 249 7.40 1.39 11.05
N SER A 250 8.21 0.33 11.03
CA SER A 250 7.76 -1.03 11.39
C SER A 250 7.18 -1.10 12.81
N ASP A 251 7.63 -0.22 13.69
CA ASP A 251 7.12 0.00 15.05
C ASP A 251 6.08 1.14 15.09
N LEU A 252 4.86 0.86 15.54
CA LEU A 252 3.78 1.86 15.65
C LEU A 252 4.18 3.05 16.54
N ASP A 253 4.97 2.78 17.60
CA ASP A 253 5.36 3.80 18.57
C ASP A 253 6.21 4.90 17.93
N THR A 254 6.91 4.61 16.82
CA THR A 254 7.79 5.58 16.13
C THR A 254 7.02 6.70 15.43
N ILE A 255 5.76 6.47 15.08
CA ILE A 255 4.88 7.43 14.39
C ILE A 255 3.67 7.84 15.24
N GLY A 256 3.68 7.50 16.52
CA GLY A 256 2.59 7.76 17.45
C GLY A 256 1.28 7.07 17.04
N GLY A 257 1.39 5.92 16.38
CA GLY A 257 0.24 5.10 16.01
C GLY A 257 -0.18 4.15 17.14
N SER A 258 -1.28 3.44 16.95
CA SER A 258 -1.73 2.40 17.88
C SER A 258 -2.40 1.22 17.20
N ASP A 259 -2.55 0.10 17.92
CA ASP A 259 -3.19 -1.11 17.40
C ASP A 259 -4.65 -0.87 16.98
N GLU A 260 -5.34 0.14 17.54
CA GLU A 260 -6.70 0.54 17.14
C GLU A 260 -6.77 1.10 15.71
N GLU A 261 -5.65 1.58 15.16
CA GLU A 261 -5.58 2.06 13.78
C GLU A 261 -5.28 0.94 12.78
N MET A 262 -5.06 -0.28 13.25
CA MET A 262 -4.81 -1.47 12.46
C MET A 262 -6.09 -2.31 12.31
N TYR A 263 -6.47 -2.68 11.08
CA TYR A 263 -7.68 -3.49 10.85
C TYR A 263 -7.42 -4.99 10.72
N ASP A 264 -6.16 -5.39 10.78
CA ASP A 264 -5.67 -6.75 11.02
C ASP A 264 -4.24 -6.65 11.62
N GLY A 265 -3.46 -7.73 11.66
CA GLY A 265 -2.09 -7.69 12.18
C GLY A 265 -1.09 -6.93 11.29
N TRP A 266 -1.47 -6.58 10.06
CA TRP A 266 -0.57 -6.23 8.97
C TRP A 266 -0.89 -4.89 8.29
N HIS A 267 -2.15 -4.48 8.26
CA HIS A 267 -2.64 -3.33 7.52
C HIS A 267 -3.24 -2.24 8.43
N GLY A 268 -2.84 -1.00 8.16
CA GLY A 268 -3.37 0.21 8.78
C GLY A 268 -4.57 0.81 8.07
N GLY A 269 -5.38 1.56 8.82
CA GLY A 269 -6.44 2.43 8.31
C GLY A 269 -5.94 3.79 7.82
N GLU A 270 -6.87 4.66 7.40
CA GLU A 270 -6.55 5.99 6.91
C GLU A 270 -5.79 6.84 7.92
N GLN A 271 -6.10 6.76 9.22
CA GLN A 271 -5.44 7.57 10.23
C GLN A 271 -3.95 7.22 10.37
N LEU A 272 -3.62 5.92 10.34
CA LEU A 272 -2.23 5.48 10.38
C LEU A 272 -1.46 5.92 9.14
N GLU A 273 -2.07 5.77 7.96
CA GLU A 273 -1.46 6.23 6.71
C GLU A 273 -1.28 7.76 6.68
N MET A 274 -2.17 8.54 7.29
CA MET A 274 -1.94 9.99 7.47
C MET A 274 -0.72 10.27 8.34
N ARG A 275 -0.52 9.50 9.43
CA ARG A 275 0.67 9.65 10.29
C ARG A 275 1.94 9.37 9.51
N ILE A 276 1.95 8.32 8.69
CA ILE A 276 3.07 8.00 7.81
C ILE A 276 3.34 9.17 6.85
N VAL A 277 2.32 9.65 6.13
CA VAL A 277 2.48 10.79 5.20
C VAL A 277 2.96 12.05 5.92
N LEU A 278 2.45 12.32 7.12
CA LEU A 278 2.89 13.43 7.97
C LEU A 278 4.38 13.28 8.33
N SER A 279 4.79 12.12 8.86
CA SER A 279 6.17 11.86 9.25
C SER A 279 7.13 11.99 8.06
N LEU A 280 6.74 11.48 6.88
CA LEU A 280 7.53 11.65 5.66
C LEU A 280 7.62 13.13 5.26
N ALA A 281 6.51 13.87 5.31
CA ALA A 281 6.48 15.29 4.93
C ALA A 281 7.29 16.19 5.88
N GLU A 282 7.33 15.85 7.16
CA GLU A 282 8.16 16.53 8.16
C GLU A 282 9.65 16.21 8.01
N ALA A 283 9.97 14.96 7.62
CA ALA A 283 11.35 14.53 7.45
C ALA A 283 11.97 14.95 6.10
N GLU A 284 11.14 15.10 5.05
CA GLU A 284 11.54 15.48 3.69
C GLU A 284 10.84 16.78 3.22
N PRO A 285 10.98 17.91 3.94
CA PRO A 285 10.23 19.13 3.62
C PRO A 285 10.61 19.72 2.26
N ASP A 286 11.85 19.54 1.82
CA ASP A 286 12.32 20.02 0.50
C ASP A 286 11.64 19.28 -0.66
N VAL A 287 11.14 18.07 -0.41
CA VAL A 287 10.48 17.21 -1.40
C VAL A 287 8.96 17.33 -1.31
N LEU A 288 8.41 17.29 -0.09
CA LEU A 288 6.98 17.08 0.13
C LEU A 288 6.19 18.33 0.53
N SER A 289 6.83 19.43 0.95
CA SER A 289 6.11 20.64 1.38
C SER A 289 5.29 21.32 0.27
N ALA A 290 5.62 21.06 -1.00
CA ALA A 290 4.84 21.52 -2.15
C ALA A 290 3.49 20.78 -2.30
N TYR A 291 3.38 19.57 -1.74
CA TYR A 291 2.24 18.67 -1.90
C TYR A 291 1.45 18.50 -0.59
N VAL A 292 2.12 18.56 0.56
CA VAL A 292 1.52 18.34 1.89
C VAL A 292 1.61 19.62 2.72
N ASP A 293 0.47 20.06 3.23
CA ASP A 293 0.39 21.03 4.33
C ASP A 293 0.37 20.26 5.66
N VAL A 294 1.53 20.24 6.32
CA VAL A 294 1.74 19.54 7.61
C VAL A 294 0.73 19.99 8.65
N SER A 295 0.46 21.29 8.79
CA SER A 295 -0.48 21.81 9.80
C SER A 295 -1.91 21.38 9.52
N GLN A 296 -2.32 21.38 8.25
CA GLN A 296 -3.63 20.86 7.87
C GLN A 296 -3.73 19.36 8.17
N LEU A 297 -2.75 18.55 7.73
CA LEU A 297 -2.79 17.10 7.91
C LEU A 297 -2.78 16.70 9.39
N THR A 298 -2.01 17.38 10.24
CA THR A 298 -2.05 17.20 11.70
C THR A 298 -3.46 17.44 12.25
N ALA A 299 -4.11 18.55 11.87
CA ALA A 299 -5.46 18.85 12.32
C ALA A 299 -6.49 17.81 11.84
N GLU A 300 -6.29 17.23 10.65
CA GLU A 300 -7.13 16.16 10.13
C GLU A 300 -6.97 14.86 10.92
N ILE A 301 -5.73 14.47 11.27
CA ILE A 301 -5.41 13.31 12.13
C ILE A 301 -6.08 13.45 13.50
N GLU A 302 -6.01 14.62 14.13
CA GLU A 302 -6.62 14.89 15.44
C GLU A 302 -8.15 14.84 15.40
N ALA A 303 -8.74 15.13 14.24
CA ALA A 303 -10.18 15.15 14.05
C ALA A 303 -10.77 13.78 13.66
N VAL A 304 -9.95 12.74 13.50
CA VAL A 304 -10.43 11.42 13.10
C VAL A 304 -11.30 10.80 14.21
N GLY A 305 -12.55 10.49 13.87
CA GLY A 305 -13.46 9.72 14.74
C GLY A 305 -13.46 8.22 14.47
N ASN A 306 -13.15 7.83 13.22
CA ASN A 306 -13.02 6.44 12.78
C ASN A 306 -11.66 6.26 12.11
N PRO A 307 -10.72 5.47 12.67
CA PRO A 307 -9.35 5.37 12.18
C PRO A 307 -9.25 4.78 10.77
N PHE A 308 -10.30 4.11 10.29
CA PHE A 308 -10.31 3.43 9.00
C PHE A 308 -10.87 4.27 7.85
N TYR A 309 -11.70 5.28 8.14
CA TYR A 309 -12.51 5.98 7.13
C TYR A 309 -12.75 7.46 7.43
N TYR A 310 -11.69 8.27 7.47
CA TYR A 310 -11.84 9.70 7.66
C TYR A 310 -12.40 10.42 6.41
N TYR A 311 -11.78 10.20 5.25
CA TYR A 311 -12.13 10.92 4.03
C TYR A 311 -13.39 10.38 3.34
N VAL A 312 -13.77 9.14 3.66
CA VAL A 312 -15.01 8.53 3.16
C VAL A 312 -16.23 9.08 3.89
N GLU A 313 -16.10 9.35 5.20
CA GLU A 313 -17.20 9.82 6.04
C GLU A 313 -17.45 11.33 5.94
N ARG A 314 -16.43 12.13 5.58
CA ARG A 314 -16.50 13.60 5.47
C ARG A 314 -16.73 14.10 4.04
N ARG A 315 -17.82 13.65 3.41
CA ARG A 315 -18.31 14.20 2.14
C ARG A 315 -19.48 15.15 2.36
#